data_AF-A0A363SN74-F1
#
_entry.id   AF-A0A363SN74-F1
#
_cell.length_a   1.000
_cell.length_b   1.000
_cell.length_c   1.000
_cell.angle_alpha   90.00
_cell.angle_beta   90.00
_cell.angle_gamma   90.00
#
_symmetry.space_group_name_H-M   'P 1'
#
loop_
_entity.id
_entity.type
_entity.pdbx_description
1 polymer ?
#
loop_
_entity_poly.entity_id
_entity_poly.type
_entity_poly.pdbx_seq_one_letter_code
_entity_poly.pdbx_strand_id
1 'polypeptide(L)'
;MSRRKGRPDSTFQKLPLEVLSIEALNKVLSLQQAYVLEIRDYEGRLARNAAKKIRLERELLLAEQQGNAHQKEMTQLYSMLAPYKVGVIGKWMLTEPPIKVGVGFGASHYKREAQPLIDKLGQVYKQRDELQRLVLSLQEQIRNVVNAYEFKPKREAKLRHQSQTFVFDIGAISSEDISRMIEKKKIKATLERELEQSKHERVRTKLEQTKAKAAAYESKQRELAKSVRTALMKELHNHPFCPYCNEELSAGNAHADHIHPVAKGGLSTKHNMVFICQSCNMEKGALTLRTFLKKMNFIEAEVYERLDRMGKDV
;
A
#
# COMPACT_ATOMS: atom_id res chain seq x y z
N MET A 1 26.26 44.53 3.85
CA MET A 1 25.74 43.61 2.81
C MET A 1 26.13 42.17 3.18
N SER A 2 25.28 41.46 3.92
CA SER A 2 25.55 40.07 4.32
C SER A 2 25.05 39.13 3.23
N ARG A 3 25.98 38.40 2.60
CA ARG A 3 25.71 37.40 1.56
C ARG A 3 24.82 36.30 2.14
N ARG A 4 23.52 36.34 1.82
CA ARG A 4 22.62 35.19 1.97
C ARG A 4 23.20 34.05 1.13
N LYS A 5 23.81 33.05 1.77
CA LYS A 5 24.19 31.80 1.12
C LYS A 5 22.93 31.21 0.49
N GLY A 6 22.93 31.11 -0.85
CA GLY A 6 21.83 30.56 -1.62
C GLY A 6 21.42 29.20 -1.09
N ARG A 7 20.12 29.00 -0.89
CA ARG A 7 19.55 27.66 -0.80
C ARG A 7 19.92 26.93 -2.10
N PRO A 8 20.38 25.67 -2.07
CA PRO A 8 20.49 24.90 -3.29
C PRO A 8 19.08 24.83 -3.89
N ASP A 9 18.97 25.32 -5.12
CA ASP A 9 17.77 25.28 -5.93
C ASP A 9 17.45 23.81 -6.21
N SER A 10 16.56 23.24 -5.39
CA SER A 10 16.15 21.85 -5.51
C SER A 10 15.08 21.78 -6.59
N THR A 11 15.49 21.81 -7.86
CA THR A 11 14.68 21.43 -9.03
C THR A 11 14.41 19.93 -9.02
N PHE A 12 13.88 19.42 -7.91
CA PHE A 12 13.38 18.07 -7.79
C PHE A 12 11.89 18.11 -8.14
N GLN A 13 11.55 17.48 -9.27
CA GLN A 13 10.17 17.38 -9.73
C GLN A 13 9.36 16.57 -8.70
N LYS A 14 8.40 17.22 -8.03
CA LYS A 14 7.48 16.55 -7.09
C LYS A 14 6.73 15.46 -7.87
N LEU A 15 7.01 14.19 -7.57
CA LEU A 15 6.22 13.09 -8.14
C LEU A 15 4.86 13.05 -7.43
N PRO A 16 3.73 13.03 -8.17
CA PRO A 16 2.42 12.90 -7.55
C PRO A 16 2.30 11.54 -6.83
N LEU A 17 1.74 11.54 -5.62
CA LEU A 17 1.54 10.30 -4.84
C LEU A 17 0.72 9.26 -5.60
N GLU A 18 -0.16 9.68 -6.53
CA GLU A 18 -1.00 8.75 -7.29
C GLU A 18 -0.19 7.80 -8.18
N VAL A 19 1.01 8.22 -8.61
CA VAL A 19 1.87 7.45 -9.52
C VAL A 19 2.69 6.39 -8.77
N LEU A 20 2.79 6.48 -7.44
CA LEU A 20 3.60 5.57 -6.65
C LEU A 20 3.04 4.14 -6.60
N SER A 21 3.95 3.17 -6.52
CA SER A 21 3.60 1.79 -6.20
C SER A 21 3.14 1.66 -4.74
N ILE A 22 2.42 0.57 -4.42
CA ILE A 22 2.03 0.27 -3.04
C ILE A 22 3.26 0.16 -2.13
N GLU A 23 4.34 -0.45 -2.62
CA GLU A 23 5.60 -0.59 -1.88
C GLU A 23 6.22 0.79 -1.57
N ALA A 24 6.27 1.69 -2.56
CA ALA A 24 6.76 3.04 -2.36
C ALA A 24 5.88 3.82 -1.36
N LEU A 25 4.55 3.70 -1.43
CA LEU A 25 3.63 4.32 -0.48
C LEU A 25 3.81 3.79 0.94
N ASN A 26 4.04 2.48 1.12
CA ASN A 26 4.33 1.90 2.44
C ASN A 26 5.62 2.46 3.04
N LYS A 27 6.65 2.69 2.22
CA LYS A 27 7.90 3.32 2.65
C LYS A 27 7.71 4.78 3.05
N VAL A 28 6.87 5.52 2.32
CA VAL A 28 6.53 6.90 2.69
C VAL A 28 5.74 6.93 4.01
N LEU A 29 4.78 6.01 4.18
CA LEU A 29 3.99 5.88 5.41
C LEU A 29 4.87 5.62 6.64
N SER A 30 5.84 4.70 6.55
CA SER A 30 6.71 4.38 7.67
C SER A 30 7.62 5.56 8.08
N LEU A 31 8.13 6.32 7.09
CA LEU A 31 8.89 7.53 7.33
C LEU A 31 8.04 8.62 7.98
N GLN A 32 6.79 8.79 7.53
CA GLN A 32 5.86 9.77 8.09
C GLN A 32 5.47 9.42 9.54
N GLN A 33 5.19 8.15 9.82
CA GLN A 33 4.90 7.67 11.18
C GLN A 33 6.10 7.88 12.13
N ALA A 34 7.32 7.56 11.67
CA ALA A 34 8.53 7.80 12.46
C ALA A 34 8.74 9.29 12.76
N TYR A 35 8.49 10.16 11.78
CA TYR A 35 8.57 11.61 11.94
C TYR A 35 7.57 12.14 12.98
N VAL A 36 6.31 11.71 12.91
CA VAL A 36 5.27 12.12 13.87
C VAL A 36 5.61 11.69 15.29
N LEU A 37 6.12 10.47 15.49
CA LEU A 37 6.55 10.00 16.80
C LEU A 37 7.70 10.84 17.36
N GLU A 38 8.67 11.20 16.53
CA GLU A 38 9.80 12.03 16.96
C GLU A 38 9.38 13.45 17.34
N ILE A 39 8.45 14.06 16.60
CA ILE A 39 7.84 15.36 16.98
C ILE A 39 7.14 15.24 18.33
N ARG A 40 6.27 14.24 18.52
CA ARG A 40 5.56 14.05 19.79
C ARG A 40 6.50 13.86 20.97
N ASP A 41 7.56 13.09 20.81
CA ASP A 41 8.57 12.91 21.85
C ASP A 41 9.33 14.23 22.14
N TYR A 42 9.64 15.01 21.11
CA TYR A 42 10.23 16.33 21.25
C TYR A 42 9.31 17.31 22.01
N GLU A 43 8.04 17.41 21.62
CA GLU A 43 7.04 18.21 22.32
C GLU A 43 6.87 17.75 23.78
N GLY A 44 6.88 16.44 24.01
CA GLY A 44 6.86 15.86 25.35
C GLY A 44 8.08 16.25 26.20
N ARG A 45 9.29 16.23 25.62
CA ARG A 45 10.51 16.74 26.29
C ARG A 45 10.39 18.23 26.59
N LEU A 46 9.89 19.01 25.64
CA LEU A 46 9.70 20.46 25.80
C LEU A 46 8.75 20.75 26.96
N ALA A 47 7.60 20.07 27.02
CA ALA A 47 6.62 20.19 28.08
C ALA A 47 7.22 19.79 29.46
N ARG A 48 7.97 18.68 29.54
CA ARG A 48 8.66 18.27 30.77
C ARG A 48 9.67 19.33 31.24
N ASN A 49 10.45 19.89 30.32
CA ASN A 49 11.40 20.94 30.64
C ASN A 49 10.68 22.24 31.05
N ALA A 50 9.53 22.58 30.44
CA ALA A 50 8.70 23.72 30.84
C ALA A 50 8.24 23.57 32.30
N ALA A 51 7.66 22.43 32.63
CA ALA A 51 7.17 22.13 33.98
C ALA A 51 8.31 22.14 35.01
N LYS A 52 9.47 21.57 34.65
CA LYS A 52 10.66 21.60 35.51
C LYS A 52 11.15 23.03 35.75
N LYS A 53 11.19 23.88 34.71
CA LYS A 53 11.56 25.28 34.84
C LYS A 53 10.61 26.04 35.77
N ILE A 54 9.29 25.93 35.56
CA ILE A 54 8.28 26.58 36.41
C ILE A 54 8.44 26.15 37.88
N ARG A 55 8.66 24.86 38.13
CA ARG A 55 8.89 24.34 39.48
C ARG A 55 10.12 24.98 40.13
N LEU A 56 11.25 25.00 39.41
CA LEU A 56 12.50 25.59 39.91
C LEU A 56 12.39 27.10 40.13
N GLU A 57 11.70 27.83 39.24
CA GLU A 57 11.46 29.27 39.40
C GLU A 57 10.60 29.57 40.64
N ARG A 58 9.62 28.71 40.93
CA ARG A 58 8.80 28.83 42.16
C ARG A 58 9.63 28.55 43.42
N GLU A 59 10.47 27.52 43.40
CA GLU A 59 11.39 27.22 44.51
C GLU A 59 12.38 28.37 44.73
N LEU A 60 12.92 28.93 43.65
CA LEU A 60 13.82 30.08 43.68
C LEU A 60 13.14 31.30 44.32
N LEU A 61 11.93 31.64 43.88
CA LEU A 61 11.16 32.76 44.43
C LEU A 61 10.92 32.60 45.94
N LEU A 62 10.55 31.40 46.39
CA LEU A 62 10.33 31.12 47.81
C LEU A 62 11.63 31.27 48.62
N ALA A 63 12.75 30.77 48.08
CA ALA A 63 14.06 30.91 48.72
C ALA A 63 14.50 32.38 48.79
N GLU A 64 14.29 33.17 47.74
CA GLU A 64 14.58 34.61 47.75
C GLU A 64 13.71 35.38 48.75
N GLN A 65 12.42 35.04 48.86
CA GLN A 65 11.51 35.63 49.85
C GLN A 65 11.94 35.32 51.29
N GLN A 66 12.31 34.07 51.56
CA GLN A 66 12.85 33.67 52.86
C GLN A 66 14.17 34.38 53.17
N GLY A 67 15.05 34.55 52.17
CA GLY A 67 16.32 35.26 52.34
C GLY A 67 16.11 36.73 52.68
N ASN A 68 15.14 37.37 52.02
CA ASN A 68 14.72 38.73 52.33
C ASN A 68 14.11 38.84 53.75
N ALA A 69 13.34 37.83 54.19
CA ALA A 69 12.80 37.78 55.55
C ALA A 69 13.91 37.68 56.60
N HIS A 70 14.88 36.78 56.40
CA HIS A 70 16.05 36.65 57.28
C HIS A 70 16.91 37.92 57.29
N GLN A 71 17.08 38.59 56.15
CA GLN A 71 17.79 39.88 56.10
C GLN A 71 17.08 40.97 56.92
N LYS A 72 15.74 41.03 56.87
CA LYS A 72 14.95 41.93 57.72
C LYS A 72 15.07 41.58 59.20
N GLU A 73 14.96 40.30 59.54
CA GLU A 73 15.13 39.80 60.91
C GLU A 73 16.52 40.13 61.47
N MET A 74 17.59 39.93 60.69
CA MET A 74 18.93 40.35 61.09
C MET A 74 19.01 41.86 61.34
N THR A 75 18.43 42.67 60.45
CA THR A 75 18.45 44.14 60.59
C THR A 75 17.75 44.58 61.88
N GLN A 76 16.63 43.94 62.24
CA GLN A 76 15.94 44.16 63.50
C GLN A 76 16.81 43.76 64.70
N LEU A 77 17.42 42.57 64.68
CA LEU A 77 18.31 42.09 65.73
C LEU A 77 19.51 43.03 65.93
N TYR A 78 20.12 43.53 64.85
CA TYR A 78 21.19 44.54 64.93
C TYR A 78 20.71 45.83 65.59
N SER A 79 19.51 46.31 65.27
CA SER A 79 18.92 47.49 65.91
C SER A 79 18.67 47.27 67.41
N MET A 80 18.23 46.07 67.81
CA MET A 80 18.02 45.71 69.23
C MET A 80 19.33 45.58 70.00
N LEU A 81 20.40 45.15 69.34
CA LEU A 81 21.74 45.01 69.93
C LEU A 81 22.52 46.34 69.99
N ALA A 82 22.11 47.37 69.24
CA ALA A 82 22.80 48.66 69.17
C ALA A 82 23.01 49.36 70.54
N PRO A 83 22.06 49.36 71.50
CA PRO A 83 22.24 49.99 72.81
C PRO A 83 23.30 49.34 73.69
N TYR A 84 23.57 48.05 73.47
CA TYR A 84 24.44 47.24 74.31
C TYR A 84 25.95 47.51 74.07
N LYS A 85 26.29 48.52 73.23
CA LYS A 85 27.66 48.80 72.74
C LYS A 85 28.38 47.51 72.36
N VAL A 86 27.64 46.59 71.76
CA VAL A 86 28.16 45.32 71.26
C VAL A 86 29.01 45.67 70.06
N GLY A 87 30.29 45.92 70.33
CA GLY A 87 31.29 45.91 69.29
C GLY A 87 31.29 44.52 68.70
N VAL A 88 30.85 44.39 67.46
CA VAL A 88 31.12 43.18 66.68
C VAL A 88 32.63 43.18 66.44
N ILE A 89 33.41 42.66 67.39
CA ILE A 89 34.82 42.37 67.17
C ILE A 89 34.86 41.12 66.30
N GLY A 90 34.70 41.37 65.01
CA GLY A 90 34.92 40.43 63.93
C GLY A 90 35.80 41.11 62.89
N LYS A 91 37.02 41.47 63.28
CA LYS A 91 38.11 41.40 62.30
C LYS A 91 38.15 39.91 61.92
N TRP A 92 38.17 39.60 60.63
CA TRP A 92 38.17 38.25 60.02
C TRP A 92 36.78 37.65 59.69
N MET A 93 36.35 37.80 58.43
CA MET A 93 36.31 36.72 57.43
C MET A 93 35.35 37.10 56.29
N LEU A 94 35.92 37.60 55.19
CA LEU A 94 35.22 37.78 53.91
C LEU A 94 35.07 36.45 53.13
N THR A 95 35.27 35.28 53.76
CA THR A 95 35.35 34.00 53.02
C THR A 95 34.76 32.76 53.70
N GLU A 96 34.34 32.77 54.97
CA GLU A 96 33.74 31.56 55.63
C GLU A 96 32.64 31.90 56.66
N PRO A 97 31.63 31.01 56.84
CA PRO A 97 30.51 31.25 57.77
C PRO A 97 30.98 31.24 59.25
N PRO A 98 30.50 32.17 60.10
CA PRO A 98 30.98 32.32 61.47
C PRO A 98 30.50 31.17 62.35
N ILE A 99 31.46 30.42 62.92
CA ILE A 99 31.19 29.29 63.82
C ILE A 99 30.86 29.78 65.26
N LYS A 100 31.30 30.99 65.66
CA LYS A 100 30.97 31.62 66.95
C LYS A 100 30.94 33.15 66.84
N VAL A 101 29.87 33.77 67.36
CA VAL A 101 29.80 35.23 67.56
C VAL A 101 30.34 35.52 68.97
N GLY A 102 31.51 36.17 69.05
CA GLY A 102 32.12 36.57 70.33
C GLY A 102 31.89 38.05 70.60
N VAL A 103 31.40 38.39 71.80
CA VAL A 103 31.19 39.77 72.25
C VAL A 103 31.94 40.02 73.56
N GLY A 104 32.78 41.04 73.59
CA GLY A 104 33.39 41.55 74.82
C GLY A 104 32.43 42.49 75.54
N PHE A 105 32.06 42.18 76.79
CA PHE A 105 31.17 43.02 77.59
C PHE A 105 31.96 43.82 78.64
N GLY A 106 31.65 45.11 78.76
CA GLY A 106 32.18 45.99 79.82
C GLY A 106 31.48 45.84 81.19
N ALA A 107 30.45 45.01 81.33
CA ALA A 107 29.80 44.70 82.60
C ALA A 107 28.93 43.41 82.52
N SER A 108 28.86 42.65 83.61
CA SER A 108 28.22 41.34 83.72
C SER A 108 26.70 41.33 83.50
N HIS A 109 26.01 42.46 83.72
CA HIS A 109 24.56 42.61 83.53
C HIS A 109 24.14 42.57 82.05
N TYR A 110 24.87 43.30 81.19
CA TYR A 110 24.59 43.38 79.75
C TYR A 110 24.76 42.03 79.02
N LYS A 111 25.56 41.12 79.60
CA LYS A 111 25.79 39.78 79.02
C LYS A 111 24.57 38.87 79.10
N ARG A 112 23.74 38.95 80.15
CA ARG A 112 22.56 38.06 80.29
C ARG A 112 21.42 38.42 79.36
N GLU A 113 21.21 39.72 79.10
CA GLU A 113 20.12 40.20 78.25
C GLU A 113 20.46 40.14 76.75
N ALA A 114 21.72 40.36 76.37
CA ALA A 114 22.12 40.36 74.96
C ALA A 114 22.41 38.96 74.38
N GLN A 115 22.78 37.96 75.21
CA GLN A 115 23.17 36.62 74.73
C GLN A 115 22.09 35.91 73.91
N PRO A 116 20.79 35.89 74.31
CA PRO A 116 19.75 35.25 73.50
C PRO A 116 19.58 35.88 72.12
N LEU A 117 19.74 37.21 72.02
CA LEU A 117 19.69 37.95 70.75
C LEU A 117 20.89 37.61 69.85
N ILE A 118 22.08 37.43 70.44
CA ILE A 118 23.30 37.02 69.73
C ILE A 118 23.17 35.58 69.21
N ASP A 119 22.66 34.66 70.03
CA ASP A 119 22.46 33.27 69.64
C ASP A 119 21.44 33.18 68.50
N LYS A 120 20.34 33.94 68.60
CA LYS A 120 19.35 34.06 67.54
C LYS A 120 19.93 34.67 66.26
N LEU A 121 20.74 35.72 66.36
CA LEU A 121 21.43 36.32 65.20
C LEU A 121 22.35 35.30 64.51
N GLY A 122 23.10 34.52 65.28
CA GLY A 122 23.94 33.44 64.76
C GLY A 122 23.16 32.33 64.06
N GLN A 123 21.96 31.98 64.55
CA GLN A 123 21.06 31.03 63.87
C GLN A 123 20.53 31.59 62.55
N VAL A 124 20.04 32.83 62.54
CA VAL A 124 19.52 33.49 61.32
C VAL A 124 20.61 33.64 60.26
N TYR A 125 21.85 33.93 60.66
CA TYR A 125 22.99 34.00 59.75
C TYR A 125 23.27 32.66 59.07
N LYS A 126 23.30 31.55 59.83
CA LYS A 126 23.50 30.20 59.27
C LYS A 126 22.41 29.82 58.28
N GLN A 127 21.15 30.09 58.64
CA GLN A 127 20.00 29.83 57.77
C GLN A 127 20.08 30.63 56.46
N ARG A 128 20.51 31.90 56.53
CA ARG A 128 20.73 32.74 55.36
C ARG A 128 21.81 32.17 54.42
N ASP A 129 22.95 31.73 54.95
CA ASP A 129 24.05 31.18 54.13
C ASP A 129 23.67 29.86 53.45
N GLU A 130 22.92 29.00 54.13
CA GLU A 130 22.33 27.79 53.54
C GLU A 130 21.38 28.14 52.39
N LEU A 131 20.52 29.14 52.61
CA LEU A 131 19.56 29.59 51.63
C LEU A 131 20.23 30.26 50.41
N GLN A 132 21.31 31.01 50.62
CA GLN A 132 22.07 31.62 49.53
C GLN A 132 22.76 30.56 48.64
N ARG A 133 23.27 29.47 49.24
CA ARG A 133 23.77 28.31 48.48
C ARG A 133 22.66 27.63 47.68
N LEU A 134 21.46 27.50 48.26
CA LEU A 134 20.30 26.97 47.56
C LEU A 134 19.89 27.85 46.36
N VAL A 135 19.83 29.16 46.52
CA VAL A 135 19.53 30.13 45.46
C VAL A 135 20.48 29.98 44.27
N LEU A 136 21.80 29.93 44.53
CA LEU A 136 22.81 29.76 43.47
C LEU A 136 22.65 28.41 42.76
N SER A 137 22.37 27.33 43.50
CA SER A 137 22.11 26.01 42.93
C SER A 137 20.87 26.01 42.03
N LEU A 138 19.76 26.61 42.48
CA LEU A 138 18.52 26.72 41.71
C LEU A 138 18.71 27.55 40.43
N GLN A 139 19.42 28.67 40.50
CA GLN A 139 19.75 29.50 39.34
C GLN A 139 20.55 28.72 38.29
N GLU A 140 21.52 27.91 38.73
CA GLU A 140 22.31 27.05 37.84
C GLU A 140 21.46 25.93 37.25
N GLN A 141 20.56 25.31 38.02
CA GLN A 141 19.63 24.31 37.50
C GLN A 141 18.68 24.90 36.44
N ILE A 142 18.15 26.12 36.66
CA ILE A 142 17.30 26.83 35.69
C ILE A 142 18.08 27.10 34.41
N ARG A 143 19.32 27.61 34.53
CA ARG A 143 20.20 27.86 33.37
C ARG A 143 20.42 26.59 32.53
N ASN A 144 20.68 25.46 33.19
CA ASN A 144 20.87 24.18 32.51
C ASN A 144 19.60 23.71 31.78
N VAL A 145 18.42 23.93 32.35
CA VAL A 145 17.14 23.62 31.68
C VAL A 145 16.91 24.54 30.47
N VAL A 146 17.23 25.84 30.58
CA VAL A 146 17.11 26.81 29.47
C VAL A 146 18.09 26.49 28.34
N ASN A 147 19.32 26.11 28.65
CA ASN A 147 20.29 25.71 27.62
C ASN A 147 19.88 24.41 26.91
N ALA A 148 19.20 23.49 27.62
CA ALA A 148 18.61 22.31 27.00
C ALA A 148 17.43 22.64 26.07
N TYR A 149 16.77 23.79 26.27
CA TYR A 149 15.68 24.29 25.41
C TYR A 149 16.19 24.75 24.04
N GLU A 150 17.42 25.26 23.94
CA GLU A 150 18.03 25.71 22.67
C GLU A 150 18.60 24.57 21.80
N PHE A 151 18.44 23.30 22.22
CA PHE A 151 18.90 22.15 21.43
C PHE A 151 18.18 22.08 20.08
N LYS A 152 18.85 22.59 19.03
CA LYS A 152 18.42 22.47 17.64
C LYS A 152 18.42 20.99 17.24
N PRO A 153 17.30 20.43 16.76
CA PRO A 153 17.23 19.02 16.43
C PRO A 153 18.12 18.70 15.22
N LYS A 154 19.34 18.21 15.49
CA LYS A 154 20.25 17.68 14.46
C LYS A 154 19.61 16.52 13.66
N ARG A 155 18.64 15.80 14.25
CA ARG A 155 17.93 14.69 13.61
C ARG A 155 16.75 15.10 12.74
N GLU A 156 16.04 16.20 13.02
CA GLU A 156 15.03 16.74 12.10
C GLU A 156 15.65 17.08 10.74
N ALA A 157 16.84 17.69 10.74
CA ALA A 157 17.57 17.97 9.51
C ALA A 157 17.93 16.68 8.75
N LYS A 158 18.29 15.60 9.47
CA LYS A 158 18.63 14.31 8.87
C LYS A 158 17.40 13.59 8.30
N LEU A 159 16.27 13.59 9.01
CA LEU A 159 15.01 13.01 8.52
C LEU A 159 14.45 13.80 7.34
N ARG A 160 14.50 15.14 7.40
CA ARG A 160 14.20 16.01 6.26
C ARG A 160 15.14 15.78 5.07
N HIS A 161 16.40 15.43 5.31
CA HIS A 161 17.36 15.11 4.26
C HIS A 161 17.15 13.70 3.68
N GLN A 162 16.81 12.71 4.51
CA GLN A 162 16.44 11.37 4.04
C GLN A 162 15.13 11.39 3.25
N SER A 163 14.19 12.26 3.62
CA SER A 163 12.99 12.52 2.82
C SER A 163 13.30 13.30 1.55
N GLN A 164 14.39 14.07 1.43
CA GLN A 164 14.77 14.71 0.15
C GLN A 164 15.09 13.68 -0.95
N THR A 165 15.42 12.44 -0.61
CA THR A 165 15.56 11.33 -1.58
C THR A 165 14.23 10.89 -2.20
N PHE A 166 13.10 11.23 -1.58
CA PHE A 166 11.73 10.98 -2.06
C PHE A 166 10.93 12.27 -1.92
N VAL A 167 10.88 13.08 -2.97
CA VAL A 167 10.31 14.44 -3.07
C VAL A 167 8.84 14.56 -2.57
N PHE A 168 8.61 14.36 -1.28
CA PHE A 168 7.33 14.48 -0.60
C PHE A 168 7.52 15.39 0.60
N ASP A 169 6.62 16.36 0.71
CA ASP A 169 6.49 17.17 1.90
C ASP A 169 5.81 16.30 2.97
N ILE A 170 6.59 15.50 3.71
CA ILE A 170 6.10 14.51 4.68
C ILE A 170 5.17 15.14 5.72
N GLY A 171 5.28 16.45 5.97
CA GLY A 171 4.40 17.20 6.86
C GLY A 171 3.09 17.67 6.24
N ALA A 172 2.92 17.61 4.91
CA ALA A 172 1.74 18.13 4.22
C ALA A 172 0.61 17.09 4.06
N ILE A 173 0.91 15.81 4.28
CA ILE A 173 -0.04 14.70 4.03
C ILE A 173 -0.07 13.80 5.26
N SER A 174 -1.28 13.43 5.70
CA SER A 174 -1.45 12.66 6.92
C SER A 174 -1.13 11.17 6.72
N SER A 175 -0.79 10.48 7.81
CA SER A 175 -0.65 9.01 7.84
C SER A 175 -1.90 8.31 7.34
N GLU A 176 -3.07 8.85 7.69
CA GLU A 176 -4.37 8.30 7.31
C GLU A 176 -4.61 8.44 5.81
N ASP A 177 -4.22 9.56 5.20
CA ASP A 177 -4.33 9.78 3.76
C ASP A 177 -3.51 8.75 2.97
N ILE A 178 -2.25 8.57 3.35
CA ILE A 178 -1.36 7.59 2.68
C ILE A 178 -1.93 6.18 2.84
N SER A 179 -2.44 5.83 4.03
CA SER A 179 -3.06 4.54 4.30
C SER A 179 -4.30 4.30 3.43
N ARG A 180 -5.18 5.29 3.29
CA ARG A 180 -6.35 5.23 2.40
C ARG A 180 -5.96 5.03 0.94
N MET A 181 -4.90 5.69 0.48
CA MET A 181 -4.38 5.51 -0.88
C MET A 181 -3.88 4.08 -1.13
N ILE A 182 -3.15 3.51 -0.17
CA ILE A 182 -2.67 2.12 -0.22
C ILE A 182 -3.85 1.16 -0.32
N GLU A 183 -4.85 1.33 0.54
CA GLU A 183 -6.05 0.49 0.57
C GLU A 183 -6.83 0.57 -0.73
N LYS A 184 -7.07 1.78 -1.24
CA LYS A 184 -7.72 2.00 -2.54
C LYS A 184 -6.99 1.29 -3.68
N LYS A 185 -5.65 1.34 -3.71
CA LYS A 185 -4.85 0.63 -4.73
C LYS A 185 -4.95 -0.89 -4.59
N LYS A 186 -4.96 -1.43 -3.36
CA LYS A 186 -5.15 -2.86 -3.11
C LYS A 186 -6.51 -3.35 -3.60
N ILE A 187 -7.58 -2.61 -3.25
CA ILE A 187 -8.95 -2.92 -3.69
C ILE A 187 -9.03 -2.92 -5.22
N LYS A 188 -8.50 -1.87 -5.87
CA LYS A 188 -8.48 -1.78 -7.34
C LYS A 188 -7.78 -2.99 -7.97
N ALA A 189 -6.60 -3.37 -7.47
CA ALA A 189 -5.86 -4.51 -7.98
C ALA A 189 -6.59 -5.86 -7.79
N THR A 190 -7.36 -6.00 -6.70
CA THR A 190 -8.19 -7.19 -6.47
C THR A 190 -9.39 -7.23 -7.42
N LEU A 191 -10.10 -6.12 -7.59
CA LEU A 191 -11.22 -6.01 -8.53
C LEU A 191 -10.79 -6.31 -9.97
N GLU A 192 -9.64 -5.81 -10.39
CA GLU A 192 -9.08 -6.08 -11.72
C GLU A 192 -8.80 -7.58 -11.91
N ARG A 193 -8.27 -8.27 -10.89
CA ARG A 193 -8.04 -9.72 -10.92
C ARG A 193 -9.33 -10.53 -11.01
N GLU A 194 -10.32 -10.20 -10.20
CA GLU A 194 -11.64 -10.87 -10.20
C GLU A 194 -12.36 -10.67 -11.54
N LEU A 195 -12.29 -9.46 -12.09
CA LEU A 195 -12.86 -9.16 -13.40
C LEU A 195 -12.20 -10.01 -14.49
N GLU A 196 -10.88 -10.16 -14.46
CA GLU A 196 -10.17 -10.98 -15.45
C GLU A 196 -10.51 -12.47 -15.32
N GLN A 197 -10.60 -12.99 -14.10
CA GLN A 197 -11.06 -14.35 -13.83
C GLN A 197 -12.48 -14.58 -14.35
N SER A 198 -13.39 -13.62 -14.12
CA SER A 198 -14.77 -13.69 -14.63
C SER A 198 -14.82 -13.72 -16.15
N LYS A 199 -13.98 -12.93 -16.85
CA LYS A 199 -13.88 -12.99 -18.31
C LYS A 199 -13.38 -14.35 -18.79
N HIS A 200 -12.34 -14.88 -18.18
CA HIS A 200 -11.77 -16.18 -18.54
C HIS A 200 -12.80 -17.31 -18.38
N GLU A 201 -13.57 -17.29 -17.30
CA GLU A 201 -14.63 -18.27 -17.07
C GLU A 201 -15.72 -18.18 -18.15
N ARG A 202 -16.20 -16.97 -18.48
CA ARG A 202 -17.19 -16.76 -19.56
C ARG A 202 -16.71 -17.31 -20.89
N VAL A 203 -15.44 -17.10 -21.25
CA VAL A 203 -14.84 -17.62 -22.48
C VAL A 203 -14.80 -19.15 -22.45
N ARG A 204 -14.41 -19.74 -21.31
CA ARG A 204 -14.38 -21.19 -21.12
C ARG A 204 -15.77 -21.82 -21.26
N THR A 205 -16.78 -21.28 -20.58
CA THR A 205 -18.16 -21.76 -20.68
C THR A 205 -18.68 -21.67 -22.11
N LYS A 206 -18.40 -20.57 -22.82
CA LYS A 206 -18.81 -20.40 -24.22
C LYS A 206 -18.13 -21.42 -25.13
N LEU A 207 -16.83 -21.68 -24.93
CA LEU A 207 -16.09 -22.70 -25.67
C LEU A 207 -16.70 -24.09 -25.45
N GLU A 208 -17.00 -24.45 -24.21
CA GLU A 208 -17.62 -25.74 -23.86
C GLU A 208 -18.99 -25.91 -24.51
N GLN A 209 -19.84 -24.87 -24.46
CA GLN A 209 -21.12 -24.86 -25.16
C GLN A 209 -20.97 -25.03 -26.67
N THR A 210 -19.99 -24.36 -27.30
CA THR A 210 -19.75 -24.51 -28.75
C THR A 210 -19.27 -25.92 -29.10
N LYS A 211 -18.41 -26.52 -28.29
CA LYS A 211 -17.95 -27.92 -28.47
C LYS A 211 -19.12 -28.90 -28.34
N ALA A 212 -19.96 -28.75 -27.32
CA ALA A 212 -21.14 -29.60 -27.13
C ALA A 212 -22.10 -29.51 -28.32
N LYS A 213 -22.36 -28.30 -28.83
CA LYS A 213 -23.18 -28.09 -30.04
C LYS A 213 -22.58 -28.75 -31.28
N ALA A 214 -21.27 -28.62 -31.48
CA ALA A 214 -20.58 -29.26 -32.60
C ALA A 214 -20.68 -30.79 -32.54
N ALA A 215 -20.46 -31.39 -31.37
CA ALA A 215 -20.58 -32.84 -31.16
C ALA A 215 -22.02 -33.34 -31.40
N ALA A 216 -23.04 -32.59 -30.94
CA ALA A 216 -24.43 -32.93 -31.18
C ALA A 216 -24.79 -32.89 -32.68
N TYR A 217 -24.29 -31.88 -33.41
CA TYR A 217 -24.47 -31.78 -34.86
C TYR A 217 -23.81 -32.96 -35.60
N GLU A 218 -22.59 -33.34 -35.20
CA GLU A 218 -21.87 -34.48 -35.77
C GLU A 218 -22.62 -35.81 -35.55
N SER A 219 -23.19 -36.02 -34.36
CA SER A 219 -24.00 -37.21 -34.07
C SER A 219 -25.22 -37.29 -35.00
N LYS A 220 -25.93 -36.17 -35.19
CA LYS A 220 -27.10 -36.09 -36.08
C LYS A 220 -26.72 -36.36 -37.54
N GLN A 221 -25.56 -35.89 -37.99
CA GLN A 221 -25.03 -36.20 -39.33
C GLN A 221 -24.71 -37.69 -39.49
N ARG A 222 -24.14 -38.35 -38.47
CA ARG A 222 -23.89 -39.80 -38.51
C ARG A 222 -25.18 -40.62 -38.59
N GLU A 223 -26.23 -40.22 -37.89
CA GLU A 223 -27.54 -40.87 -37.97
C GLU A 223 -28.18 -40.72 -39.35
N LEU A 224 -28.10 -39.52 -39.93
CA LEU A 224 -28.58 -39.27 -41.30
C LEU A 224 -27.81 -40.11 -42.32
N ALA A 225 -26.48 -40.25 -42.17
CA ALA A 225 -25.69 -41.09 -43.06
C ALA A 225 -26.08 -42.58 -42.98
N LYS A 226 -26.45 -43.08 -41.79
CA LYS A 226 -26.96 -44.46 -41.63
C LYS A 226 -28.30 -44.65 -42.34
N SER A 227 -29.24 -43.72 -42.19
CA SER A 227 -30.56 -43.83 -42.84
C SER A 227 -30.47 -43.77 -44.37
N VAL A 228 -29.59 -42.91 -44.90
CA VAL A 228 -29.30 -42.86 -46.34
C VAL A 228 -28.69 -44.17 -46.81
N ARG A 229 -27.71 -44.74 -46.09
CA ARG A 229 -27.13 -46.05 -46.45
C ARG A 229 -28.17 -47.16 -46.51
N THR A 230 -29.09 -47.21 -45.55
CA THR A 230 -30.20 -48.19 -45.57
C THR A 230 -31.13 -47.99 -46.77
N ALA A 231 -31.46 -46.74 -47.10
CA ALA A 231 -32.28 -46.43 -48.27
C ALA A 231 -31.60 -46.84 -49.59
N LEU A 232 -30.31 -46.56 -49.74
CA LEU A 232 -29.52 -46.97 -50.90
C LEU A 232 -29.45 -48.49 -51.05
N MET A 233 -29.31 -49.23 -49.94
CA MET A 233 -29.31 -50.69 -50.00
C MET A 233 -30.64 -51.24 -50.52
N LYS A 234 -31.78 -50.64 -50.11
CA LYS A 234 -33.09 -51.01 -50.65
C LYS A 234 -33.19 -50.72 -52.16
N GLU A 235 -32.64 -49.60 -52.62
CA GLU A 235 -32.61 -49.25 -54.03
C GLU A 235 -31.77 -50.21 -54.87
N LEU A 236 -30.62 -50.66 -54.34
CA LEU A 236 -29.77 -51.66 -55.01
C LEU A 236 -30.52 -52.97 -55.28
N HIS A 237 -31.40 -53.40 -54.37
CA HIS A 237 -32.22 -54.59 -54.58
C HIS A 237 -33.27 -54.39 -55.68
N ASN A 238 -33.83 -53.18 -55.80
CA ASN A 238 -34.85 -52.87 -56.81
C ASN A 238 -34.25 -52.57 -58.19
N HIS A 239 -33.03 -52.05 -58.22
CA HIS A 239 -32.30 -51.64 -59.43
C HIS A 239 -30.87 -52.21 -59.37
N PRO A 240 -30.68 -53.49 -59.75
CA PRO A 240 -29.40 -54.17 -59.63
C PRO A 240 -28.40 -53.80 -60.76
N PHE A 241 -28.60 -52.68 -61.45
CA PHE A 241 -27.73 -52.22 -62.55
C PHE A 241 -27.23 -50.80 -62.28
N CYS A 242 -25.99 -50.53 -62.68
CA CYS A 242 -25.38 -49.22 -62.54
C CYS A 242 -26.16 -48.20 -63.37
N PRO A 243 -26.62 -47.08 -62.78
CA PRO A 243 -27.41 -46.08 -63.51
C PRO A 243 -26.59 -45.35 -64.59
N TYR A 244 -25.26 -45.45 -64.54
CA TYR A 244 -24.37 -44.80 -65.51
C TYR A 244 -24.04 -45.74 -66.69
N CYS A 245 -23.33 -46.84 -66.44
CA CYS A 245 -22.88 -47.77 -67.49
C CYS A 245 -23.83 -48.95 -67.76
N ASN A 246 -24.87 -49.14 -66.95
CA ASN A 246 -25.82 -50.26 -67.04
C ASN A 246 -25.25 -51.67 -66.74
N GLU A 247 -24.03 -51.77 -66.19
CA GLU A 247 -23.47 -53.04 -65.74
C GLU A 247 -24.11 -53.51 -64.43
N GLU A 248 -24.17 -54.83 -64.21
CA GLU A 248 -24.75 -55.41 -63.00
C GLU A 248 -23.97 -55.02 -61.73
N LEU A 249 -24.71 -54.58 -60.72
CA LEU A 249 -24.19 -54.26 -59.41
C LEU A 249 -24.34 -55.47 -58.48
N SER A 250 -23.22 -55.90 -57.94
CA SER A 250 -23.12 -56.86 -56.85
C SER A 250 -22.72 -56.15 -55.56
N ALA A 251 -22.94 -56.80 -54.43
CA ALA A 251 -22.51 -56.27 -53.12
C ALA A 251 -20.99 -55.98 -53.04
N GLY A 252 -20.19 -56.59 -53.92
CA GLY A 252 -18.73 -56.40 -53.98
C GLY A 252 -18.26 -55.27 -54.91
N ASN A 253 -19.08 -54.83 -55.88
CA ASN A 253 -18.70 -53.78 -56.85
C ASN A 253 -19.52 -52.48 -56.72
N ALA A 254 -20.52 -52.46 -55.83
CA ALA A 254 -21.40 -51.31 -55.62
C ALA A 254 -20.79 -50.28 -54.65
N HIS A 255 -20.59 -49.06 -55.13
CA HIS A 255 -20.09 -47.91 -54.38
C HIS A 255 -21.12 -46.79 -54.32
N ALA A 256 -21.28 -46.16 -53.16
CA ALA A 256 -22.18 -45.03 -53.00
C ALA A 256 -21.54 -43.76 -53.55
N ASP A 257 -22.19 -43.10 -54.50
CA ASP A 257 -21.75 -41.89 -55.17
C ASP A 257 -22.75 -40.75 -54.96
N HIS A 258 -22.24 -39.51 -54.98
CA HIS A 258 -23.06 -38.31 -54.97
C HIS A 258 -23.23 -37.79 -56.41
N ILE A 259 -24.46 -37.84 -56.93
CA ILE A 259 -24.80 -37.39 -58.29
C ILE A 259 -24.28 -35.96 -58.52
N HIS A 260 -24.60 -35.05 -57.60
CA HIS A 260 -23.93 -33.76 -57.44
C HIS A 260 -22.83 -33.89 -56.38
N PRO A 261 -21.54 -33.69 -56.72
CA PRO A 261 -20.43 -33.99 -55.82
C PRO A 261 -20.37 -33.05 -54.62
N VAL A 262 -19.93 -33.57 -53.47
CA VAL A 262 -19.78 -32.81 -52.20
C VAL A 262 -18.88 -31.59 -52.38
N ALA A 263 -17.79 -31.72 -53.17
CA ALA A 263 -16.88 -30.62 -53.47
C ALA A 263 -17.55 -29.42 -54.18
N LYS A 264 -18.75 -29.61 -54.76
CA LYS A 264 -19.56 -28.56 -55.40
C LYS A 264 -20.86 -28.26 -54.64
N GLY A 265 -20.94 -28.65 -53.37
CA GLY A 265 -22.08 -28.38 -52.50
C GLY A 265 -23.16 -29.46 -52.48
N GLY A 266 -22.90 -30.65 -53.04
CA GLY A 266 -23.83 -31.78 -52.97
C GLY A 266 -24.07 -32.27 -51.54
N LEU A 267 -25.34 -32.39 -51.16
CA LEU A 267 -25.75 -32.91 -49.85
C LEU A 267 -25.88 -34.43 -49.89
N SER A 268 -25.57 -35.11 -48.78
CA SER A 268 -25.79 -36.56 -48.62
C SER A 268 -27.27 -36.85 -48.33
N THR A 269 -28.13 -36.63 -49.32
CA THR A 269 -29.56 -36.93 -49.26
C THR A 269 -29.87 -38.21 -50.04
N LYS A 270 -31.03 -38.82 -49.78
CA LYS A 270 -31.50 -39.99 -50.54
C LYS A 270 -31.58 -39.69 -52.05
N HIS A 271 -31.92 -38.47 -52.44
CA HIS A 271 -32.10 -38.09 -53.84
C HIS A 271 -30.80 -37.78 -54.56
N ASN A 272 -29.76 -37.33 -53.84
CA ASN A 272 -28.46 -37.00 -54.42
C ASN A 272 -27.43 -38.15 -54.30
N MET A 273 -27.74 -39.23 -53.59
CA MET A 273 -26.86 -40.40 -53.48
C MET A 273 -27.40 -41.58 -54.28
N VAL A 274 -26.51 -42.38 -54.89
CA VAL A 274 -26.88 -43.59 -55.65
C VAL A 274 -25.76 -44.63 -55.60
N PHE A 275 -26.08 -45.91 -55.80
CA PHE A 275 -25.06 -46.95 -56.00
C PHE A 275 -24.65 -47.04 -57.46
N ILE A 276 -23.35 -47.04 -57.71
CA ILE A 276 -22.72 -47.19 -59.04
C ILE A 276 -21.59 -48.21 -58.95
N CYS A 277 -21.11 -48.70 -60.11
CA CYS A 277 -20.01 -49.64 -60.13
C CYS A 277 -18.66 -48.96 -59.79
N GLN A 278 -17.69 -49.75 -59.34
CA GLN A 278 -16.35 -49.27 -58.98
C GLN A 278 -15.67 -48.47 -60.11
N SER A 279 -15.76 -48.95 -61.35
CA SER A 279 -15.16 -48.29 -62.53
C SER A 279 -15.75 -46.89 -62.74
N CYS A 280 -17.08 -46.78 -62.75
CA CYS A 280 -17.76 -45.49 -62.85
C CYS A 280 -17.42 -44.56 -61.69
N ASN A 281 -17.35 -45.09 -60.46
CA ASN A 281 -17.04 -44.28 -59.27
C ASN A 281 -15.63 -43.70 -59.32
N MET A 282 -14.64 -44.50 -59.73
CA MET A 282 -13.26 -44.06 -59.90
C MET A 282 -13.12 -43.00 -61.00
N GLU A 283 -13.82 -43.17 -62.12
CA GLU A 283 -13.75 -42.24 -63.25
C GLU A 283 -14.50 -40.92 -63.02
N LYS A 284 -15.57 -40.95 -62.22
CA LYS A 284 -16.37 -39.78 -61.87
C LYS A 284 -15.66 -38.86 -60.87
N GLY A 285 -15.16 -39.41 -59.76
CA GLY A 285 -14.51 -38.62 -58.71
C GLY A 285 -15.30 -37.36 -58.31
N ALA A 286 -14.69 -36.19 -58.41
CA ALA A 286 -15.32 -34.89 -58.08
C ALA A 286 -16.02 -34.20 -59.28
N LEU A 287 -16.20 -34.89 -60.40
CA LEU A 287 -16.89 -34.34 -61.58
C LEU A 287 -18.40 -34.23 -61.34
N THR A 288 -19.00 -33.20 -61.90
CA THR A 288 -20.46 -33.10 -62.06
C THR A 288 -20.94 -34.21 -63.00
N LEU A 289 -22.16 -34.73 -62.77
CA LEU A 289 -22.74 -35.79 -63.60
C LEU A 289 -22.54 -35.53 -65.10
N ARG A 290 -23.01 -34.38 -65.61
CA ARG A 290 -22.84 -33.98 -67.02
C ARG A 290 -21.38 -34.06 -67.52
N THR A 291 -20.42 -33.62 -66.72
CA THR A 291 -19.00 -33.64 -67.12
C THR A 291 -18.46 -35.06 -67.18
N PHE A 292 -18.87 -35.89 -66.23
CA PHE A 292 -18.52 -37.32 -66.21
C PHE A 292 -19.12 -38.07 -67.40
N LEU A 293 -20.41 -37.86 -67.70
CA LEU A 293 -21.07 -38.51 -68.84
C LEU A 293 -20.39 -38.17 -70.17
N LYS A 294 -20.02 -36.90 -70.37
CA LYS A 294 -19.25 -36.46 -71.53
C LYS A 294 -17.86 -37.11 -71.60
N LYS A 295 -17.15 -37.20 -70.48
CA LYS A 295 -15.82 -37.82 -70.40
C LYS A 295 -15.86 -39.30 -70.80
N MET A 296 -16.87 -40.03 -70.31
CA MET A 296 -17.04 -41.47 -70.57
C MET A 296 -17.77 -41.77 -71.89
N ASN A 297 -18.21 -40.73 -72.61
CA ASN A 297 -19.01 -40.83 -73.82
C ASN A 297 -20.32 -41.63 -73.63
N PHE A 298 -20.96 -41.48 -72.47
CA PHE A 298 -22.27 -42.07 -72.18
C PHE A 298 -23.41 -41.24 -72.76
N ILE A 299 -24.49 -41.90 -73.15
CA ILE A 299 -25.69 -41.25 -73.66
C ILE A 299 -26.42 -40.58 -72.50
N GLU A 300 -26.35 -39.24 -72.44
CA GLU A 300 -26.91 -38.45 -71.33
C GLU A 300 -28.38 -38.80 -71.06
N ALA A 301 -29.21 -38.86 -72.11
CA ALA A 301 -30.64 -39.13 -71.98
C ALA A 301 -30.97 -40.47 -71.28
N GLU A 302 -30.24 -41.54 -71.60
CA GLU A 302 -30.46 -42.86 -71.00
C GLU A 302 -30.05 -42.90 -69.52
N VAL A 303 -29.03 -42.13 -69.15
CA VAL A 303 -28.59 -42.04 -67.76
C VAL A 303 -29.59 -41.23 -66.92
N TYR A 304 -30.05 -40.09 -67.44
CA TYR A 304 -31.07 -39.28 -66.79
C TYR A 304 -32.36 -40.09 -66.57
N GLU A 305 -32.84 -40.80 -67.59
CA GLU A 305 -34.06 -41.60 -67.47
C GLU A 305 -33.93 -42.72 -66.41
N ARG A 306 -32.77 -43.36 -66.32
CA ARG A 306 -32.49 -44.37 -65.27
C ARG A 306 -32.50 -43.75 -63.87
N LEU A 307 -31.89 -42.59 -63.71
CA LEU A 307 -31.85 -41.87 -62.42
C LEU A 307 -33.24 -41.32 -62.03
N ASP A 308 -34.03 -40.84 -62.99
CA ASP A 308 -35.42 -40.41 -62.79
C ASP A 308 -36.30 -41.57 -62.30
N ARG A 309 -36.16 -42.77 -62.92
CA ARG A 309 -36.85 -43.99 -62.47
C ARG A 309 -36.48 -44.38 -61.04
N MET A 310 -35.30 -44.00 -60.56
CA MET A 310 -34.83 -44.21 -59.19
C MET A 310 -35.23 -43.06 -58.24
N GLY A 311 -35.94 -42.03 -58.72
CA GLY A 311 -36.38 -40.88 -57.95
C GLY A 311 -35.23 -39.98 -57.47
N LYS A 312 -34.18 -39.85 -58.28
CA LYS A 312 -33.01 -39.04 -58.01
C LYS A 312 -33.16 -37.63 -58.57
N ASP A 313 -32.49 -36.67 -57.93
CA ASP A 313 -32.50 -35.27 -58.39
C ASP A 313 -31.43 -35.11 -59.48
N VAL A 314 -31.86 -35.01 -60.75
CA VAL A 314 -30.99 -34.92 -61.92
C VAL A 314 -31.36 -33.80 -62.89
#